data_AF-A0A356BD75-F1
#
_entry.id   AF-A0A356BD75-F1
#
_cell.length_a   1.000
_cell.length_b   1.000
_cell.length_c   1.000
_cell.angle_alpha   90.00
_cell.angle_beta   90.00
_cell.angle_gamma   90.00
#
_symmetry.space_group_name_H-M   'P 1'
#
loop_
_entity.id
_entity.type
_entity.pdbx_description
1 polymer ?
#
loop_
_entity_poly.entity_id
_entity_poly.type
_entity_poly.pdbx_seq_one_letter_code
_entity_poly.pdbx_strand_id
1 'polypeptide(L)'
;MIALQDNGSINYWGWTMTEITTMNFFISLQERKRFAHRMQNVVEMLLSSLNIDPSGRQLVMACGSGDEPNNREALKFWLDKALCCESRLDAFTPEQIVHALNTHLRRCIGYWSD
;
A
#
# COMPACT_ATOMS: atom_id res chain seq x y z
N MET A 1 11.69 29.13 42.61
CA MET A 1 11.08 28.14 43.53
C MET A 1 9.88 28.80 44.19
N ILE A 2 8.69 28.63 43.63
CA ILE A 2 7.42 28.66 44.38
C ILE A 2 6.56 27.61 43.69
N ALA A 3 6.31 26.51 44.39
CA ALA A 3 5.35 25.50 44.00
C ALA A 3 3.99 25.88 44.58
N LEU A 4 2.96 25.95 43.75
CA LEU A 4 1.57 25.81 44.18
C LEU A 4 0.89 24.86 43.20
N GLN A 5 0.59 23.70 43.72
CA GLN A 5 -0.19 22.64 43.10
C GLN A 5 -1.51 22.64 43.87
N ASP A 6 -2.64 22.93 43.22
CA ASP A 6 -3.82 22.10 43.40
C ASP A 6 -4.96 22.35 42.38
N ASN A 7 -5.68 21.26 42.14
CA ASN A 7 -7.08 21.14 41.72
C ASN A 7 -7.48 21.43 40.26
N GLY A 8 -7.37 20.38 39.44
CA GLY A 8 -8.56 19.73 38.89
C GLY A 8 -9.51 20.59 38.04
N SER A 9 -9.09 20.92 36.83
CA SER A 9 -9.95 21.09 35.65
C SER A 9 -9.05 21.20 34.43
N ILE A 10 -8.92 20.11 33.64
CA ILE A 10 -8.32 20.18 32.31
C ILE A 10 -9.33 20.92 31.43
N ASN A 11 -9.21 22.22 31.44
CA ASN A 11 -9.88 23.14 30.55
C ASN A 11 -9.36 22.91 29.13
N TYR A 12 -10.10 22.14 28.32
CA TYR A 12 -9.87 22.05 26.87
C TYR A 12 -10.36 23.34 26.19
N TRP A 13 -9.66 24.46 26.41
CA TRP A 13 -9.89 25.68 25.64
C TRP A 13 -8.85 25.77 24.53
N GLY A 14 -9.34 25.69 23.29
CA GLY A 14 -8.69 26.37 22.16
C GLY A 14 -7.78 25.52 21.27
N TRP A 15 -8.22 24.35 20.80
CA TRP A 15 -7.71 23.87 19.51
C TRP A 15 -8.36 24.74 18.44
N THR A 16 -7.59 25.60 17.79
CA THR A 16 -8.12 26.40 16.68
C THR A 16 -8.51 25.43 15.55
N MET A 17 -9.66 25.69 14.89
CA MET A 17 -10.17 24.86 13.78
C MET A 17 -9.10 24.59 12.70
N THR A 18 -8.17 25.54 12.53
CA THR A 18 -6.98 25.44 11.68
C THR A 18 -6.03 24.33 12.12
N GLU A 19 -5.66 24.23 13.40
CA GLU A 19 -4.71 23.22 13.90
C GLU A 19 -5.25 21.79 13.78
N ILE A 20 -6.55 21.59 14.03
CA ILE A 20 -7.22 20.30 13.83
C ILE A 20 -7.17 19.92 12.34
N THR A 21 -7.43 20.88 11.46
CA THR A 21 -7.41 20.66 10.00
C THR A 21 -6.00 20.33 9.50
N THR A 22 -4.98 21.04 9.99
CA THR A 22 -3.59 20.77 9.62
C THR A 22 -3.12 19.42 10.16
N MET A 23 -3.48 19.04 11.39
CA MET A 23 -3.17 17.72 11.94
C MET A 23 -3.83 16.59 11.16
N ASN A 24 -5.12 16.73 10.80
CA ASN A 24 -5.81 15.76 9.96
C ASN A 24 -5.16 15.63 8.57
N PHE A 25 -4.71 16.73 7.98
CA PHE A 25 -3.96 16.70 6.72
C PHE A 25 -2.62 15.96 6.87
N PHE A 26 -1.85 16.26 7.91
CA PHE A 26 -0.59 15.57 8.18
C PHE A 26 -0.76 14.07 8.44
N ILE A 27 -1.79 13.67 9.20
CA ILE A 27 -2.13 12.27 9.45
C ILE A 27 -2.45 11.59 8.11
N SER A 28 -3.32 12.19 7.29
CA SER A 28 -3.69 11.62 5.99
C SER A 28 -2.50 11.50 5.02
N LEU A 29 -1.55 12.45 5.06
CA LEU A 29 -0.32 12.36 4.27
C LEU A 29 0.61 11.26 4.74
N GLN A 30 0.74 11.08 6.07
CA GLN A 30 1.56 10.01 6.65
C GLN A 30 0.99 8.63 6.31
N GLU A 31 -0.33 8.46 6.39
CA GLU A 31 -1.03 7.23 6.01
C GLU A 31 -0.77 6.90 4.54
N ARG A 32 -0.96 7.87 3.62
CA ARG A 32 -0.66 7.68 2.19
C ARG A 32 0.79 7.27 1.92
N LYS A 33 1.76 7.86 2.64
CA LYS A 33 3.17 7.50 2.49
C LYS A 33 3.46 6.08 2.97
N ARG A 34 2.89 5.68 4.12
CA ARG A 34 3.04 4.32 4.65
C ARG A 34 2.44 3.31 3.69
N PHE A 35 1.23 3.56 3.21
CA PHE A 35 0.57 2.71 2.23
C PHE A 35 1.40 2.54 0.95
N ALA A 36 1.87 3.65 0.37
CA ALA A 36 2.70 3.61 -0.84
C ALA A 36 4.00 2.81 -0.63
N HIS A 37 4.65 2.96 0.51
CA HIS A 37 5.85 2.19 0.84
C HIS A 37 5.55 0.70 1.00
N ARG A 38 4.43 0.36 1.66
CA ARG A 38 4.00 -1.02 1.86
C ARG A 38 3.65 -1.70 0.54
N MET A 39 2.91 -1.00 -0.31
CA MET A 39 2.60 -1.44 -1.67
C MET A 39 3.88 -1.74 -2.45
N GLN A 40 4.88 -0.86 -2.38
CA GLN A 40 6.16 -1.06 -3.03
C GLN A 40 6.89 -2.31 -2.50
N ASN A 41 6.90 -2.53 -1.18
CA ASN A 41 7.53 -3.72 -0.60
C ASN A 41 6.84 -5.02 -1.05
N VAL A 42 5.51 -5.02 -1.15
CA VAL A 42 4.76 -6.17 -1.67
C VAL A 42 5.09 -6.44 -3.13
N VAL A 43 5.18 -5.40 -3.95
CA VAL A 43 5.58 -5.53 -5.37
C VAL A 43 6.98 -6.12 -5.50
N GLU A 44 7.96 -5.63 -4.74
CA GLU A 44 9.33 -6.18 -4.79
C GLU A 44 9.37 -7.65 -4.37
N MET A 45 8.60 -7.99 -3.34
CA MET A 45 8.51 -9.37 -2.86
C MET A 45 7.85 -10.28 -3.90
N LEU A 46 6.82 -9.83 -4.62
CA LEU A 46 6.19 -10.60 -5.70
C LEU A 46 7.14 -10.79 -6.89
N LEU A 47 7.83 -9.73 -7.32
CA LEU A 47 8.83 -9.79 -8.38
C LEU A 47 9.95 -10.77 -8.03
N SER A 48 10.44 -10.73 -6.79
CA SER A 48 11.48 -11.63 -6.32
C SER A 48 10.98 -13.07 -6.22
N SER A 49 9.76 -13.28 -5.70
CA SER A 49 9.18 -14.62 -5.51
C SER A 49 8.92 -15.34 -6.83
N LEU A 50 8.60 -14.58 -7.89
CA LEU A 50 8.35 -15.12 -9.23
C LEU A 50 9.57 -15.03 -10.16
N ASN A 51 10.73 -14.59 -9.64
CA ASN A 51 11.95 -14.38 -10.41
C ASN A 51 11.75 -13.50 -11.67
N ILE A 52 11.00 -12.42 -11.54
CA ILE A 52 10.61 -11.54 -12.64
C ILE A 52 11.47 -10.27 -12.61
N ASP A 53 12.03 -9.91 -13.76
CA ASP A 53 12.73 -8.63 -13.91
C ASP A 53 11.74 -7.45 -13.73
N PRO A 54 11.96 -6.54 -12.75
CA PRO A 54 11.13 -5.35 -12.54
C PRO A 54 11.00 -4.47 -13.78
N SER A 55 12.05 -4.42 -14.62
CA SER A 55 12.14 -3.53 -15.78
C SER A 55 11.59 -4.18 -17.06
N GLY A 56 11.31 -5.47 -17.02
CA GLY A 56 10.69 -6.20 -18.11
C GLY A 56 9.25 -5.78 -18.39
N ARG A 57 8.63 -6.40 -19.41
CA ARG A 57 7.25 -6.13 -19.82
C ARG A 57 6.36 -7.38 -19.89
N GLN A 58 6.83 -8.52 -19.37
CA GLN A 58 6.12 -9.80 -19.42
C GLN A 58 4.77 -9.76 -18.70
N LEU A 59 4.66 -9.01 -17.60
CA LEU A 59 3.46 -8.90 -16.79
C LEU A 59 2.50 -7.80 -17.25
N VAL A 60 2.92 -6.91 -18.17
CA VAL A 60 2.10 -5.75 -18.57
C VAL A 60 0.75 -6.18 -19.14
N MET A 61 0.72 -7.22 -19.96
CA MET A 61 -0.52 -7.74 -20.54
C MET A 61 -1.37 -8.58 -19.57
N ALA A 62 -0.74 -9.19 -18.56
CA ALA A 62 -1.44 -10.08 -17.64
C ALA A 62 -1.96 -9.33 -16.41
N CYS A 63 -1.18 -8.43 -15.85
CA CYS A 63 -1.45 -7.70 -14.62
C CYS A 63 -1.89 -6.24 -14.87
N GLY A 64 -1.52 -5.66 -16.01
CA GLY A 64 -1.78 -4.26 -16.33
C GLY A 64 -3.00 -4.01 -17.22
N SER A 65 -3.15 -2.76 -17.67
CA SER A 65 -4.01 -2.37 -18.79
C SER A 65 -3.32 -2.49 -20.15
N GLY A 66 -2.00 -2.64 -20.18
CA GLY A 66 -1.17 -2.62 -21.39
C GLY A 66 -0.35 -1.34 -21.54
N ASP A 67 -0.71 -0.30 -20.80
CA ASP A 67 -0.10 1.04 -20.87
C ASP A 67 1.08 1.19 -19.92
N GLU A 68 1.25 0.24 -18.98
CA GLU A 68 2.30 0.31 -17.98
C GLU A 68 3.69 0.21 -18.63
N PRO A 69 4.66 1.01 -18.14
CA PRO A 69 6.00 1.02 -18.71
C PRO A 69 6.76 -0.29 -18.47
N ASN A 70 6.48 -0.97 -17.37
CA ASN A 70 7.20 -2.17 -16.93
C ASN A 70 6.36 -3.06 -16.00
N ASN A 71 6.92 -4.22 -15.64
CA ASN A 71 6.30 -5.21 -14.76
C ASN A 71 5.99 -4.68 -13.36
N ARG A 72 6.85 -3.82 -12.82
CA ARG A 72 6.65 -3.21 -11.50
C ARG A 72 5.37 -2.38 -11.47
N GLU A 73 5.17 -1.53 -12.46
CA GLU A 73 3.96 -0.71 -12.56
C GLU A 73 2.73 -1.56 -12.88
N ALA A 74 2.86 -2.60 -13.71
CA ALA A 74 1.77 -3.55 -13.96
C ALA A 74 1.33 -4.29 -12.68
N LEU A 75 2.27 -4.69 -11.82
CA LEU A 75 1.95 -5.32 -10.54
C LEU A 75 1.32 -4.35 -9.54
N LYS A 76 1.78 -3.10 -9.49
CA LYS A 76 1.14 -2.05 -8.69
C LYS A 76 -0.31 -1.85 -9.12
N PHE A 77 -0.56 -1.76 -10.42
CA PHE A 77 -1.89 -1.62 -10.97
C PHE A 77 -2.79 -2.81 -10.61
N TRP A 78 -2.27 -4.02 -10.75
CA TRP A 78 -3.00 -5.23 -10.35
C TRP A 78 -3.32 -5.24 -8.84
N LEU A 79 -2.34 -4.93 -7.98
CA LEU A 79 -2.54 -4.88 -6.53
C LEU A 79 -3.58 -3.82 -6.14
N ASP A 80 -3.52 -2.64 -6.75
CA ASP A 80 -4.47 -1.55 -6.52
C ASP A 80 -5.91 -2.00 -6.86
N LYS A 81 -6.08 -2.71 -7.98
CA LYS A 81 -7.38 -3.30 -8.35
C LYS A 81 -7.80 -4.49 -7.49
N ALA A 82 -6.89 -5.38 -7.15
CA ALA A 82 -7.21 -6.61 -6.43
C ALA A 82 -7.58 -6.32 -4.98
N LEU A 83 -6.91 -5.34 -4.37
CA LEU A 83 -7.01 -5.05 -2.94
C LEU A 83 -7.85 -3.81 -2.65
N CYS A 84 -8.01 -2.87 -3.58
CA CYS A 84 -8.85 -1.66 -3.49
C CYS A 84 -8.58 -0.70 -2.30
N CYS A 85 -7.94 -1.13 -1.21
CA CYS A 85 -7.67 -0.32 -0.03
C CYS A 85 -6.59 -0.93 0.89
N GLU A 86 -5.98 -0.08 1.72
CA GLU A 86 -4.92 -0.42 2.68
C GLU A 86 -5.32 -1.53 3.68
N SER A 87 -6.56 -1.50 4.16
CA SER A 87 -7.07 -2.50 5.10
C SER A 87 -7.06 -3.92 4.54
N ARG A 88 -7.20 -4.07 3.21
CA ARG A 88 -7.13 -5.37 2.56
C ARG A 88 -5.68 -5.81 2.36
N LEU A 89 -4.76 -4.90 2.04
CA LEU A 89 -3.33 -5.25 1.95
C LEU A 89 -2.79 -5.80 3.28
N ASP A 90 -3.26 -5.26 4.40
CA ASP A 90 -2.89 -5.71 5.74
C ASP A 90 -3.57 -7.01 6.17
N ALA A 91 -4.72 -7.32 5.59
CA ALA A 91 -5.47 -8.53 5.88
C ALA A 91 -4.89 -9.78 5.20
N PHE A 92 -4.10 -9.60 4.13
CA PHE A 92 -3.50 -10.73 3.40
C PHE A 92 -2.05 -10.95 3.83
N THR A 93 -1.69 -12.22 4.04
CA THR A 93 -0.29 -12.61 4.21
C THR A 93 0.43 -12.56 2.85
N PRO A 94 1.77 -12.40 2.83
CA PRO A 94 2.56 -12.46 1.60
C PRO A 94 2.24 -13.68 0.72
N GLU A 95 2.07 -14.85 1.33
CA GLU A 95 1.79 -16.12 0.65
C GLU A 95 0.40 -16.10 -0.02
N GLN A 96 -0.59 -15.48 0.63
CA GLN A 96 -1.92 -15.32 0.05
C GLN A 96 -1.90 -14.39 -1.17
N ILE A 97 -1.09 -13.33 -1.13
CA ILE A 97 -0.93 -12.39 -2.25
C ILE A 97 -0.21 -13.08 -3.41
N VAL A 98 0.87 -13.83 -3.14
CA VAL A 98 1.57 -14.64 -4.15
C VAL A 98 0.62 -15.68 -4.77
N HIS A 99 -0.17 -16.37 -3.95
CA HIS A 99 -1.15 -17.35 -4.44
C HIS A 99 -2.23 -16.70 -5.31
N ALA A 100 -2.73 -15.52 -4.92
CA ALA A 100 -3.71 -14.76 -5.70
C ALA A 100 -3.11 -14.32 -7.04
N LEU A 101 -1.87 -13.83 -7.05
CA LEU A 101 -1.17 -13.45 -8.27
C LEU A 101 -0.96 -14.65 -9.19
N ASN A 102 -0.45 -15.78 -8.69
CA ASN A 102 -0.28 -17.00 -9.48
C ASN A 102 -1.59 -17.51 -10.07
N THR A 103 -2.67 -17.45 -9.30
CA THR A 103 -4.01 -17.81 -9.78
C THR A 103 -4.47 -16.89 -10.91
N HIS A 104 -4.21 -15.58 -10.78
CA HIS A 104 -4.50 -14.58 -11.81
C HIS A 104 -3.70 -14.84 -13.08
N LEU A 105 -2.38 -15.04 -12.96
CA LEU A 105 -1.50 -15.33 -14.09
C LEU A 105 -1.91 -16.60 -14.83
N ARG A 106 -2.24 -17.68 -14.11
CA ARG A 106 -2.76 -18.91 -14.73
C ARG A 106 -4.05 -18.68 -15.51
N ARG A 107 -4.94 -17.81 -15.03
CA ARG A 107 -6.19 -17.48 -15.75
C ARG A 107 -5.92 -16.65 -17.00
N CYS A 108 -4.98 -15.71 -16.94
CA CYS A 108 -4.70 -14.78 -18.03
C CYS A 108 -3.85 -15.41 -19.13
N ILE A 109 -2.83 -16.21 -18.77
CA ILE A 109 -1.84 -16.72 -19.73
C ILE A 109 -1.64 -18.24 -19.67
N GLY A 110 -2.47 -18.96 -18.92
CA GLY A 110 -2.46 -20.42 -18.83
C GLY A 110 -1.48 -20.97 -17.80
N TYR A 111 -0.19 -20.93 -18.10
CA TYR A 111 0.86 -21.44 -17.21
C TYR A 111 1.97 -20.42 -17.05
N TRP A 112 2.21 -19.99 -15.80
CA TRP A 112 3.41 -19.28 -15.41
C TRP A 112 4.42 -20.34 -14.97
N SER A 113 5.50 -20.54 -15.73
CA SER A 113 6.58 -21.44 -15.35
C SER A 113 7.49 -20.72 -14.35
N ASP A 114 7.62 -21.29 -13.15
CA ASP A 114 8.67 -20.95 -12.18
C ASP A 114 10.07 -21.10 -12.80
#